data_AF-A0A6N2LRW7-F1
#
_entry.id   AF-A0A6N2LRW7-F1
#
_cell.length_a   1.000
_cell.length_b   1.000
_cell.length_c   1.000
_cell.angle_alpha   90.00
_cell.angle_beta   90.00
_cell.angle_gamma   90.00
#
_symmetry.space_group_name_H-M   'P 1'
#
loop_
_entity.id
_entity.type
_entity.pdbx_description
1 polymer ?
#
loop_
_entity_poly.entity_id
_entity_poly.type
_entity_poly.pdbx_seq_one_letter_code
_entity_poly.pdbx_strand_id
1 'polypeptide(L)'
;MSSDTPSSVADTSTAGTSSSPSSSTTNKQKEKARVSRTSMILWHAHQNDAAAVRKLLEEDPSLVRARDYDNRTPLHVASLHGWVDVAKCLIEFGADVNAQDRWKNTPLADAEGAKKHNMIELLKSYGGLSYGQNGSHFEPKPVPPPLPNKCDWEIEPSELDFSNSNIIGKGSFGEILKACWRGTPVAVKRILPSLSDDRLVIQDFRHEVILLVKLRHPNIVQFLGAVTERKPLMLITEYLRGGDLHQYLKGKGALSPSTAINFALDIARGMAYLHNEPNVISTPMQTI
;
A
#
# COMPACT_ATOMS: atom_id res chain seq x y z
N MET A 1 -72.92 -10.47 -50.99
CA MET A 1 -71.87 -11.15 -51.78
C MET A 1 -70.92 -10.07 -52.28
N SER A 2 -69.62 -10.31 -52.13
CA SER A 2 -68.48 -9.44 -52.45
C SER A 2 -68.19 -8.30 -51.46
N SER A 3 -67.15 -8.50 -50.64
CA SER A 3 -66.16 -7.46 -50.32
C SER A 3 -64.94 -8.13 -49.68
N ASP A 4 -63.81 -7.99 -50.36
CA ASP A 4 -62.52 -8.56 -50.04
C ASP A 4 -61.86 -7.94 -48.81
N THR A 5 -61.03 -8.76 -48.17
CA THR A 5 -60.11 -8.49 -47.06
C THR A 5 -59.00 -7.49 -47.40
N PRO A 6 -58.53 -6.66 -46.45
CA PRO A 6 -57.30 -5.87 -46.61
C PRO A 6 -56.08 -6.56 -45.98
N SER A 7 -54.91 -6.41 -46.63
CA SER A 7 -53.60 -6.82 -46.12
C SER A 7 -52.63 -5.63 -46.09
N SER A 8 -51.96 -5.51 -44.94
CA SER A 8 -50.70 -4.83 -44.58
C SER A 8 -50.10 -3.72 -45.46
N VAL A 9 -49.83 -2.57 -44.85
CA VAL A 9 -48.47 -2.02 -44.64
C VAL A 9 -48.52 -0.85 -43.66
N ALA A 10 -47.70 -0.88 -42.61
CA ALA A 10 -47.49 0.26 -41.70
C ALA A 10 -45.99 0.54 -41.54
N ASP A 11 -45.70 1.82 -41.70
CA ASP A 11 -44.44 2.55 -41.68
C ASP A 11 -43.44 2.23 -40.57
N THR A 12 -42.16 2.33 -40.88
CA THR A 12 -41.21 2.96 -39.94
C THR A 12 -40.18 3.79 -40.70
N SER A 13 -40.18 5.07 -40.35
CA SER A 13 -39.34 6.16 -40.82
C SER A 13 -37.91 6.06 -40.27
N THR A 14 -36.92 6.10 -41.15
CA THR A 14 -35.52 6.39 -40.78
C THR A 14 -35.17 7.81 -41.21
N ALA A 15 -35.23 8.75 -40.27
CA ALA A 15 -34.64 10.07 -40.41
C ALA A 15 -33.15 9.99 -40.02
N GLY A 16 -32.27 10.28 -40.97
CA GLY A 16 -30.86 10.52 -40.70
C GLY A 16 -30.68 11.79 -39.88
N THR A 17 -29.96 11.71 -38.77
CA THR A 17 -29.47 12.88 -38.04
C THR A 17 -27.96 12.86 -38.01
N SER A 18 -27.43 14.02 -38.35
CA SER A 18 -26.05 14.37 -38.61
C SER A 18 -25.12 14.17 -37.40
N SER A 19 -23.90 13.80 -37.76
CA SER A 19 -22.68 13.75 -36.96
C SER A 19 -22.43 14.97 -36.07
N SER A 20 -22.04 14.71 -34.81
CA SER A 20 -21.25 15.64 -33.99
C SER A 20 -20.17 14.87 -33.21
N PRO A 21 -18.91 14.83 -33.67
CA PRO A 21 -17.78 14.37 -32.88
C PRO A 21 -16.87 15.57 -32.53
N SER A 22 -17.01 16.21 -31.37
CA SER A 22 -16.16 17.40 -31.09
C SER A 22 -15.77 17.71 -29.63
N SER A 23 -16.13 16.91 -28.61
CA SER A 23 -15.71 17.19 -27.22
C SER A 23 -14.63 16.25 -26.65
N SER A 24 -14.61 14.97 -27.06
CA SER A 24 -13.72 13.96 -26.45
C SER A 24 -12.31 13.92 -27.05
N THR A 25 -12.18 14.18 -28.36
CA THR A 25 -10.90 14.12 -29.08
C THR A 25 -10.00 15.34 -28.79
N THR A 26 -10.60 16.52 -28.66
CA THR A 26 -9.93 17.79 -28.31
C THR A 26 -9.39 17.75 -26.89
N ASN A 27 -10.10 17.12 -25.95
CA ASN A 27 -9.58 16.91 -24.58
C ASN A 27 -8.39 15.96 -24.56
N LYS A 28 -8.45 14.82 -25.26
CA LYS A 28 -7.32 13.87 -25.32
C LYS A 28 -6.05 14.46 -25.95
N GLN A 29 -6.19 15.30 -26.98
CA GLN A 29 -5.04 15.97 -27.61
C GLN A 29 -4.44 17.08 -26.72
N LYS A 30 -5.29 17.88 -26.06
CA LYS A 30 -4.83 18.87 -25.07
C LYS A 30 -4.15 18.21 -23.88
N GLU A 31 -4.69 17.08 -23.41
CA GLU A 31 -4.14 16.30 -22.30
C GLU A 31 -2.80 15.67 -22.68
N LYS A 32 -2.66 15.10 -23.89
CA LYS A 32 -1.38 14.60 -24.42
C LYS A 32 -0.33 15.71 -24.60
N ALA A 33 -0.73 16.88 -25.09
CA ALA A 33 0.16 18.04 -25.20
C ALA A 33 0.57 18.60 -23.83
N ARG A 34 -0.34 18.59 -22.85
CA ARG A 34 -0.07 18.99 -21.47
C ARG A 34 0.88 18.02 -20.77
N VAL A 35 0.70 16.71 -20.94
CA VAL A 35 1.63 15.68 -20.45
C VAL A 35 3.03 15.88 -21.07
N SER A 36 3.10 16.29 -22.34
CA SER A 36 4.36 16.63 -23.01
C SER A 36 5.06 17.85 -22.41
N ARG A 37 4.32 18.92 -22.07
CA ARG A 37 4.89 20.15 -21.48
C ARG A 37 5.27 20.00 -20.01
N THR A 38 4.46 19.29 -19.22
CA THR A 38 4.82 18.90 -17.85
C THR A 38 6.15 18.15 -17.82
N SER A 39 6.31 17.14 -18.68
CA SER A 39 7.57 16.40 -18.78
C SER A 39 8.73 17.30 -19.19
N MET A 40 8.50 18.27 -20.07
CA MET A 40 9.52 19.20 -20.56
C MET A 40 10.03 20.12 -19.45
N ILE A 41 9.16 20.78 -18.69
CA ILE A 41 9.61 21.68 -17.60
C ILE A 41 10.33 20.92 -16.49
N LEU A 42 9.87 19.70 -16.15
CA LEU A 42 10.53 18.84 -15.17
C LEU A 42 11.92 18.40 -15.66
N TRP A 43 12.06 18.10 -16.95
CA TRP A 43 13.35 17.74 -17.55
C TRP A 43 14.34 18.92 -17.52
N HIS A 44 13.93 20.13 -17.91
CA HIS A 44 14.82 21.29 -17.82
C HIS A 44 15.16 21.64 -16.36
N ALA A 45 14.22 21.47 -15.43
CA ALA A 45 14.47 21.62 -14.00
C ALA A 45 15.48 20.60 -13.46
N HIS A 46 15.52 19.38 -14.02
CA HIS A 46 16.54 18.38 -13.71
C HIS A 46 17.92 18.75 -14.29
N GLN A 47 17.98 19.34 -15.48
CA GLN A 47 19.24 19.65 -16.18
C GLN A 47 19.92 20.97 -15.75
N ASN A 48 19.39 21.66 -14.74
CA ASN A 48 19.85 23.00 -14.32
C ASN A 48 19.73 24.07 -15.42
N ASP A 49 18.73 23.95 -16.30
CA ASP A 49 18.51 24.88 -17.40
C ASP A 49 17.48 25.95 -17.02
N ALA A 50 17.93 26.94 -16.23
CA ALA A 50 17.07 28.02 -15.75
C ALA A 50 16.52 28.89 -16.90
N ALA A 51 17.25 29.02 -18.00
CA ALA A 51 16.82 29.80 -19.17
C ALA A 51 15.62 29.14 -19.88
N ALA A 52 15.69 27.82 -20.12
CA ALA A 52 14.57 27.10 -20.70
C ALA A 52 13.36 27.01 -19.74
N VAL A 53 13.59 26.81 -18.43
CA VAL A 53 12.51 26.85 -17.44
C VAL A 53 11.80 28.21 -17.46
N ARG A 54 12.56 29.31 -17.45
CA ARG A 54 11.98 30.67 -17.54
C ARG A 54 11.15 30.86 -18.81
N LYS A 55 11.71 30.51 -19.97
CA LYS A 55 11.01 30.61 -21.25
C LYS A 55 9.69 29.82 -21.26
N LEU A 56 9.70 28.59 -20.74
CA LEU A 56 8.50 27.76 -20.66
C LEU A 56 7.44 28.37 -19.74
N LEU A 57 7.85 29.00 -18.64
CA LEU A 57 6.93 29.65 -17.70
C LEU A 57 6.40 30.99 -18.23
N GLU A 58 7.15 31.70 -19.07
CA GLU A 58 6.67 32.89 -19.79
C GLU A 58 5.62 32.51 -20.85
N GLU A 59 5.80 31.38 -21.53
CA GLU A 59 4.82 30.85 -22.50
C GLU A 59 3.57 30.27 -21.82
N ASP A 60 3.73 29.54 -20.71
CA ASP A 60 2.64 28.93 -19.95
C ASP A 60 2.94 28.95 -18.44
N PRO A 61 2.48 29.99 -17.72
CA PRO A 61 2.69 30.12 -16.27
C PRO A 61 2.10 28.96 -15.45
N SER A 62 1.13 28.21 -15.99
CA SER A 62 0.52 27.09 -15.27
C SER A 62 1.47 25.92 -15.05
N LEU A 63 2.57 25.85 -15.81
CA LEU A 63 3.58 24.82 -15.71
C LEU A 63 4.36 24.86 -14.38
N VAL A 64 4.35 25.98 -13.66
CA VAL A 64 4.97 26.07 -12.32
C VAL A 64 4.36 25.07 -11.33
N ARG A 65 3.07 24.72 -11.53
CA ARG A 65 2.32 23.74 -10.72
C ARG A 65 2.24 22.36 -11.39
N ALA A 66 3.02 22.13 -12.44
CA ALA A 66 3.07 20.84 -13.12
C ALA A 66 3.50 19.74 -12.14
N ARG A 67 3.01 18.52 -12.34
CA ARG A 67 3.26 17.37 -11.46
C ARG A 67 3.59 16.13 -12.28
N ASP A 68 4.64 15.42 -11.88
CA ASP A 68 4.97 14.11 -12.45
C ASP A 68 4.08 12.99 -11.88
N TYR A 69 4.38 11.74 -12.23
CA TYR A 69 3.63 10.58 -11.75
C TYR A 69 3.69 10.41 -10.22
N ASP A 70 4.74 10.93 -9.56
CA ASP A 70 4.92 10.92 -8.10
C ASP A 70 4.41 12.21 -7.45
N ASN A 71 3.61 13.02 -8.16
CA ASN A 71 3.12 14.33 -7.73
C ASN A 71 4.23 15.36 -7.45
N ARG A 72 5.47 15.13 -7.90
CA ARG A 72 6.57 16.09 -7.71
C ARG A 72 6.41 17.26 -8.65
N THR A 73 6.64 18.46 -8.11
CA THR A 73 6.67 19.71 -8.88
C THR A 73 8.07 19.98 -9.44
N PRO A 74 8.24 20.90 -10.42
CA PRO A 74 9.57 21.33 -10.85
C PRO A 74 10.45 21.81 -9.70
N LEU A 75 9.84 22.38 -8.65
CA LEU A 75 10.57 22.84 -7.46
C LEU A 75 11.11 21.67 -6.63
N HIS A 76 10.40 20.53 -6.53
CA HIS A 76 10.95 19.31 -5.90
C HIS A 76 12.20 18.84 -6.63
N VAL A 77 12.12 18.74 -7.97
CA VAL A 77 13.24 18.30 -8.82
C VAL A 77 14.45 19.23 -8.64
N ALA A 78 14.25 20.55 -8.77
CA ALA A 78 15.32 21.52 -8.55
C ALA A 78 15.92 21.41 -7.14
N SER A 79 15.08 21.19 -6.12
CA SER A 79 15.50 21.13 -4.72
C SER A 79 16.33 19.89 -4.38
N LEU A 80 15.91 18.72 -4.87
CA LEU A 80 16.64 17.45 -4.73
C LEU A 80 18.06 17.55 -5.28
N HIS A 81 18.22 18.19 -6.43
CA HIS A 81 19.53 18.35 -7.04
C HIS A 81 20.33 19.53 -6.46
N GLY A 82 19.64 20.56 -5.95
CA GLY A 82 20.22 21.76 -5.37
C GLY A 82 20.40 22.89 -6.39
N TRP A 83 19.57 22.93 -7.44
CA TRP A 83 19.67 23.89 -8.55
C TRP A 83 19.05 25.24 -8.15
N VAL A 84 19.85 26.04 -7.45
CA VAL A 84 19.42 27.29 -6.80
C VAL A 84 18.81 28.27 -7.81
N ASP A 85 19.39 28.43 -8.99
CA ASP A 85 18.91 29.40 -9.98
C ASP A 85 17.57 28.98 -10.61
N VAL A 86 17.39 27.68 -10.85
CA VAL A 86 16.11 27.12 -11.27
C VAL A 86 15.06 27.30 -10.18
N ALA A 87 15.39 27.02 -8.92
CA ALA A 87 14.47 27.18 -7.80
C ALA A 87 14.05 28.66 -7.60
N LYS A 88 14.98 29.61 -7.69
CA LYS A 88 14.68 31.04 -7.67
C LYS A 88 13.70 31.42 -8.78
N CYS A 89 13.97 30.98 -10.01
CA CYS A 89 13.08 31.21 -11.15
C CYS A 89 11.68 30.62 -10.89
N LEU A 90 11.58 29.40 -10.37
CA LEU A 90 10.28 28.79 -10.07
C LEU A 90 9.52 29.55 -8.98
N ILE A 91 10.21 30.00 -7.93
CA ILE A 91 9.61 30.79 -6.83
C ILE A 91 9.14 32.17 -7.33
N GLU A 92 9.91 32.83 -8.19
CA GLU A 92 9.52 34.10 -8.85
C GLU A 92 8.19 33.95 -9.61
N PHE A 93 7.95 32.80 -10.25
CA PHE A 93 6.71 32.48 -10.96
C PHE A 93 5.61 31.88 -10.05
N GLY A 94 5.76 31.95 -8.72
CA GLY A 94 4.74 31.55 -7.77
C GLY A 94 4.68 30.04 -7.50
N ALA A 95 5.81 29.34 -7.60
CA ALA A 95 5.89 27.95 -7.13
C ALA A 95 5.53 27.85 -5.65
N ASP A 96 4.69 26.87 -5.32
CA ASP A 96 4.35 26.55 -3.94
C ASP A 96 5.54 25.86 -3.26
N VAL A 97 6.23 26.60 -2.39
CA VAL A 97 7.41 26.15 -1.64
C VAL A 97 7.09 24.99 -0.69
N ASN A 98 5.81 24.81 -0.34
CA ASN A 98 5.31 23.78 0.55
C ASN A 98 4.45 22.74 -0.18
N ALA A 99 4.54 22.66 -1.51
CA ALA A 99 3.87 21.62 -2.28
C ALA A 99 4.29 20.23 -1.76
N GLN A 100 3.35 19.29 -1.73
CA GLN A 100 3.60 17.93 -1.27
C GLN A 100 3.56 16.93 -2.43
N ASP A 101 4.57 16.05 -2.48
CA ASP A 101 4.61 14.91 -3.38
C ASP A 101 3.74 13.73 -2.89
N ARG A 102 3.80 12.58 -3.57
CA ARG A 102 3.08 11.35 -3.21
C ARG A 102 3.44 10.82 -1.81
N TRP A 103 4.64 11.07 -1.32
CA TRP A 103 5.12 10.67 0.00
C TRP A 103 4.99 11.79 1.05
N LYS A 104 4.29 12.86 0.69
CA LYS A 104 4.12 14.08 1.49
C LYS A 104 5.41 14.89 1.69
N ASN A 105 6.50 14.58 1.00
CA ASN A 105 7.72 15.38 1.07
C ASN A 105 7.47 16.77 0.48
N THR A 106 8.11 17.79 1.05
CA THR A 106 8.19 19.13 0.48
C THR A 106 9.49 19.30 -0.29
N PRO A 107 9.62 20.34 -1.14
CA PRO A 107 10.90 20.67 -1.76
C PRO A 107 12.04 20.86 -0.75
N LEU A 108 11.74 21.43 0.43
CA LEU A 108 12.73 21.57 1.50
C LEU A 108 13.16 20.21 2.07
N ALA A 109 12.22 19.27 2.25
CA ALA A 109 12.55 17.92 2.70
C ALA A 109 13.49 17.20 1.72
N ASP A 110 13.25 17.34 0.41
CA ASP A 110 14.13 16.77 -0.63
C ASP A 110 15.54 17.39 -0.58
N ALA A 111 15.64 18.71 -0.37
CA ALA A 111 16.92 19.41 -0.25
C ALA A 111 17.69 19.01 1.03
N GLU A 112 16.99 18.88 2.16
CA GLU A 112 17.58 18.41 3.43
C GLU A 112 18.09 16.98 3.29
N GLY A 113 17.29 16.11 2.68
CA GLY A 113 17.62 14.73 2.42
C GLY A 113 18.83 14.53 1.51
N ALA A 114 18.94 15.34 0.45
CA ALA A 114 20.07 15.36 -0.45
C ALA A 114 21.26 16.23 0.05
N LYS A 115 21.16 16.80 1.26
CA LYS A 115 22.19 17.62 1.92
C LYS A 115 22.62 18.84 1.09
N LYS A 116 21.66 19.51 0.45
CA LYS A 116 21.87 20.67 -0.43
C LYS A 116 21.81 21.99 0.35
N HIS A 117 22.87 22.29 1.11
CA HIS A 117 22.94 23.45 2.02
C HIS A 117 22.42 24.78 1.44
N ASN A 118 22.92 25.22 0.29
CA ASN A 118 22.48 26.48 -0.33
C ASN A 118 20.99 26.49 -0.71
N MET A 119 20.45 25.32 -1.07
CA MET A 119 19.02 25.17 -1.39
C MET A 119 18.16 25.17 -0.13
N ILE A 120 18.64 24.53 0.94
CA ILE A 120 17.99 24.52 2.26
C ILE A 120 17.84 25.96 2.77
N GLU A 121 18.91 26.75 2.68
CA GLU A 121 18.90 28.16 3.08
C GLU A 121 17.91 28.98 2.24
N LEU A 122 17.93 28.80 0.91
CA LEU A 122 17.00 29.46 0.01
C LEU A 122 15.54 29.13 0.36
N LEU A 123 15.18 27.85 0.44
CA LEU A 123 13.80 27.45 0.70
C LEU A 123 13.33 27.92 2.08
N LYS A 124 14.21 27.88 3.10
CA LYS A 124 13.91 28.45 4.43
C LYS A 124 13.65 29.96 4.36
N SER A 125 14.40 30.73 3.57
CA SER A 125 14.17 32.17 3.43
C SER A 125 12.82 32.52 2.79
N TYR A 126 12.24 31.59 2.02
CA TYR A 126 10.91 31.73 1.41
C TYR A 126 9.80 31.01 2.20
N GLY A 127 10.04 30.63 3.47
CA GLY A 127 9.03 30.01 4.33
C GLY A 127 8.76 28.53 4.05
N GLY A 128 9.73 27.84 3.45
CA GLY A 128 9.69 26.40 3.25
C GLY A 128 9.68 25.63 4.56
N LEU A 129 8.80 24.65 4.66
CA LEU A 129 8.64 23.76 5.80
C LEU A 129 9.27 22.41 5.49
N SER A 130 9.93 21.81 6.49
CA SER A 130 10.56 20.49 6.38
C SER A 130 9.53 19.34 6.26
N TYR A 131 8.24 19.61 6.51
CA TYR A 131 7.26 18.55 6.78
C TYR A 131 6.65 17.87 5.55
N GLY A 132 6.91 16.57 5.45
CA GLY A 132 5.87 15.55 5.30
C GLY A 132 5.82 14.69 6.55
N GLN A 133 4.72 14.68 7.31
CA GLN A 133 4.64 13.98 8.60
C GLN A 133 5.03 12.47 8.56
N ASN A 134 5.09 11.87 7.36
CA ASN A 134 5.45 10.47 7.12
C ASN A 134 6.46 10.27 5.95
N GLY A 135 7.27 11.29 5.63
CA GLY A 135 8.16 11.28 4.46
C GLY A 135 9.25 10.22 4.49
N SER A 136 9.68 9.73 3.32
CA SER A 136 10.72 8.71 3.12
C SER A 136 12.12 9.12 3.63
N HIS A 137 12.28 10.40 3.97
CA HIS A 137 13.52 10.97 4.51
C HIS A 137 13.62 10.99 6.04
N PHE A 138 12.59 10.49 6.75
CA PHE A 138 12.84 10.03 8.12
C PHE A 138 13.96 9.02 8.04
N GLU A 139 15.08 9.32 8.71
CA GLU A 139 16.15 8.37 8.91
C GLU A 139 15.51 7.01 9.21
N PRO A 140 15.87 5.93 8.49
CA PRO A 140 15.39 4.61 8.83
C PRO A 140 15.63 4.47 10.32
N LYS A 141 14.56 4.35 11.13
CA LYS A 141 14.69 4.09 12.56
C LYS A 141 15.75 3.00 12.66
N PRO A 142 16.92 3.27 13.27
CA PRO A 142 18.00 2.29 13.28
C PRO A 142 17.38 1.01 13.79
N VAL A 143 17.26 0.00 12.92
CA VAL A 143 16.84 -1.31 13.38
C VAL A 143 18.02 -1.73 14.24
N PRO A 144 17.86 -1.81 15.57
CA PRO A 144 18.97 -2.20 16.42
C PRO A 144 19.48 -3.55 15.87
N PRO A 145 20.81 -3.74 15.82
CA PRO A 145 21.36 -5.01 15.37
C PRO A 145 20.66 -6.13 16.14
N PRO A 146 20.30 -7.25 15.48
CA PRO A 146 19.63 -8.35 16.14
C PRO A 146 20.42 -8.70 17.40
N LEU A 147 19.75 -8.60 18.55
CA LEU A 147 20.40 -8.79 19.84
C LEU A 147 20.94 -10.22 19.86
N PRO A 148 22.23 -10.44 20.20
CA PRO A 148 22.90 -11.74 20.00
C PRO A 148 22.24 -12.94 20.69
N ASN A 149 21.27 -12.71 21.58
CA ASN A 149 20.52 -13.74 22.32
C ASN A 149 18.98 -13.59 22.24
N LYS A 150 18.43 -12.70 21.40
CA LYS A 150 16.97 -12.58 21.22
C LYS A 150 16.59 -13.23 19.90
N CYS A 151 15.58 -14.10 19.91
CA CYS A 151 15.03 -14.63 18.68
C CYS A 151 14.51 -13.48 17.80
N ASP A 152 14.91 -13.43 16.52
CA ASP A 152 14.54 -12.37 15.57
C ASP A 152 13.01 -12.19 15.40
N TRP A 153 12.23 -13.19 15.84
CA TRP A 153 10.77 -13.21 15.78
C TRP A 153 10.08 -12.70 17.05
N GLU A 154 10.79 -12.45 18.15
CA GLU A 154 10.19 -11.93 19.39
C GLU A 154 9.95 -10.42 19.25
N ILE A 155 8.68 -10.02 19.23
CA ILE A 155 8.24 -8.64 19.00
C ILE A 155 8.04 -7.94 20.34
N GLU A 156 8.47 -6.68 20.43
CA GLU A 156 8.11 -5.84 21.58
C GLU A 156 6.66 -5.35 21.43
N PRO A 157 5.77 -5.49 22.43
CA PRO A 157 4.36 -5.07 22.32
C PRO A 157 4.14 -3.63 21.88
N SER A 158 5.07 -2.72 22.18
CA SER A 158 5.02 -1.31 21.78
C SER A 158 5.23 -1.08 20.28
N GLU A 159 5.74 -2.07 19.54
CA GLU A 159 5.84 -2.02 18.08
C GLU A 159 4.51 -2.25 17.36
N LEU A 160 3.51 -2.79 18.07
CA LEU A 160 2.18 -3.07 17.53
C LEU A 160 1.27 -1.85 17.72
N ASP A 161 0.75 -1.34 16.62
CA ASP A 161 -0.24 -0.27 16.60
C ASP A 161 -1.65 -0.85 16.52
N PHE A 162 -2.43 -0.60 17.59
CA PHE A 162 -3.81 -1.02 17.73
C PHE A 162 -4.82 0.14 17.55
N SER A 163 -4.39 1.33 17.14
CA SER A 163 -5.23 2.54 17.02
C SER A 163 -6.48 2.34 16.14
N ASN A 164 -6.35 1.58 15.06
CA ASN A 164 -7.43 1.21 14.14
C ASN A 164 -7.79 -0.29 14.21
N SER A 165 -7.56 -0.92 15.36
CA SER A 165 -7.80 -2.35 15.55
C SER A 165 -9.28 -2.68 15.69
N ASN A 166 -9.66 -3.86 15.19
CA ASN A 166 -10.98 -4.45 15.39
C ASN A 166 -10.81 -5.94 15.64
N ILE A 167 -11.72 -6.52 16.41
CA ILE A 167 -11.79 -7.97 16.62
C ILE A 167 -12.31 -8.61 15.34
N ILE A 168 -11.49 -9.45 14.71
CA ILE A 168 -11.82 -10.15 13.47
C ILE A 168 -12.24 -11.61 13.72
N GLY A 169 -11.98 -12.13 14.92
CA GLY A 169 -12.38 -13.48 15.30
C GLY A 169 -12.20 -13.76 16.79
N LYS A 170 -12.79 -14.86 17.26
CA LYS A 170 -12.57 -15.40 18.60
C LYS A 170 -12.11 -16.85 18.47
N GLY A 171 -10.98 -17.16 19.10
CA GLY A 171 -10.48 -18.53 19.25
C GLY A 171 -10.92 -19.13 20.58
N SER A 172 -10.51 -20.38 20.83
CA SER A 172 -10.75 -21.09 22.09
C SER A 172 -10.12 -20.39 23.30
N PHE A 173 -8.91 -19.85 23.14
CA PHE A 173 -8.09 -19.30 24.24
C PHE A 173 -7.89 -17.78 24.17
N GLY A 174 -8.51 -17.13 23.20
CA GLY A 174 -8.10 -15.80 22.80
C GLY A 174 -9.03 -15.14 21.81
N GLU A 175 -8.68 -13.90 21.47
CA GLU A 175 -9.31 -13.15 20.40
C GLU A 175 -8.30 -12.84 19.31
N ILE A 176 -8.78 -12.70 18.08
CA ILE A 176 -7.98 -12.34 16.93
C ILE A 176 -8.30 -10.90 16.61
N LEU A 177 -7.30 -10.03 16.69
CA LEU A 177 -7.40 -8.62 16.36
C LEU A 177 -6.67 -8.35 15.06
N LYS A 178 -7.18 -7.39 14.29
CA LYS A 178 -6.40 -6.75 13.24
C LYS A 178 -5.56 -5.62 13.85
N ALA A 179 -4.27 -5.56 13.53
CA ALA A 179 -3.37 -4.49 13.97
C ALA A 179 -2.39 -4.08 12.86
N CYS A 180 -1.53 -3.10 13.13
CA CYS A 180 -0.42 -2.73 12.27
C CYS A 180 0.92 -2.99 12.96
N TRP A 181 1.86 -3.62 12.26
CA TRP A 181 3.24 -3.78 12.71
C TRP A 181 4.18 -3.17 11.68
N ARG A 182 4.91 -2.11 12.06
CA ARG A 182 5.81 -1.36 11.16
C ARG A 182 5.15 -0.94 9.83
N GLY A 183 3.86 -0.55 9.89
CA GLY A 183 3.06 -0.16 8.73
C GLY A 183 2.43 -1.32 7.95
N THR A 184 2.72 -2.57 8.30
CA THR A 184 2.13 -3.77 7.67
C THR A 184 0.89 -4.22 8.45
N PRO A 185 -0.27 -4.40 7.80
CA PRO A 185 -1.45 -4.99 8.45
C PRO A 185 -1.18 -6.44 8.86
N VAL A 186 -1.45 -6.78 10.11
CA VAL A 186 -1.22 -8.10 10.70
C VAL A 186 -2.46 -8.60 11.45
N ALA A 187 -2.56 -9.92 11.56
CA ALA A 187 -3.50 -10.57 12.47
C ALA A 187 -2.77 -10.91 13.77
N VAL A 188 -3.36 -10.53 14.90
CA VAL A 188 -2.80 -10.73 16.23
C VAL A 188 -3.74 -11.62 17.03
N LYS A 189 -3.33 -12.86 17.28
CA LYS A 189 -4.04 -13.76 18.18
C LYS A 189 -3.55 -13.50 19.60
N ARG A 190 -4.39 -12.86 20.40
CA ARG A 190 -4.11 -12.46 21.78
C ARG A 190 -4.72 -13.45 22.77
N ILE A 191 -3.92 -14.02 23.65
CA ILE A 191 -4.42 -14.83 24.76
C ILE A 191 -5.14 -13.92 25.77
N LEU A 192 -6.32 -14.33 26.22
CA LEU A 192 -7.10 -13.54 27.18
C LEU A 192 -6.36 -13.43 28.52
N PRO A 193 -6.43 -12.28 29.21
CA PRO A 193 -5.78 -12.10 30.52
C PRO A 193 -6.16 -13.19 31.53
N SER A 194 -7.43 -13.60 31.54
CA SER A 194 -7.96 -14.66 32.42
C SER A 194 -7.34 -16.04 32.21
N LEU A 195 -6.76 -16.28 31.03
CA LEU A 195 -6.12 -17.55 30.64
C LEU A 195 -4.59 -17.42 30.58
N SER A 196 -4.06 -16.21 30.78
CA SER A 196 -2.64 -15.89 30.56
C SER A 196 -1.70 -16.40 31.66
N ASP A 197 -2.24 -16.95 32.75
CA ASP A 197 -1.51 -17.59 33.84
C ASP A 197 -1.64 -19.11 33.85
N ASP A 198 -2.51 -19.67 33.00
CA ASP A 198 -2.69 -21.11 32.89
C ASP A 198 -1.47 -21.74 32.19
N ARG A 199 -0.80 -22.65 32.90
CA ARG A 199 0.41 -23.32 32.40
C ARG A 199 0.18 -24.09 31.12
N LEU A 200 -0.97 -24.75 30.98
CA LEU A 200 -1.29 -25.53 29.78
C LEU A 200 -1.51 -24.61 28.58
N VAL A 201 -2.23 -23.50 28.78
CA VAL A 201 -2.46 -22.50 27.72
C VAL A 201 -1.14 -21.85 27.27
N ILE A 202 -0.26 -21.51 28.22
CA ILE A 202 1.07 -20.97 27.91
C ILE A 202 1.92 -21.99 27.16
N GLN A 203 1.87 -23.27 27.57
CA GLN A 203 2.61 -24.34 26.91
C GLN A 203 2.12 -24.55 25.48
N ASP A 204 0.81 -24.66 25.27
CA ASP A 204 0.20 -24.81 23.94
C ASP A 204 0.55 -23.62 23.03
N PHE A 205 0.47 -22.40 23.57
CA PHE A 205 0.87 -21.19 22.86
C PHE A 205 2.35 -21.23 22.44
N ARG A 206 3.25 -21.62 23.35
CA ARG A 206 4.68 -21.76 23.03
C ARG A 206 4.95 -22.83 21.98
N HIS A 207 4.24 -23.96 22.03
CA HIS A 207 4.34 -24.99 21.00
C HIS A 207 3.85 -24.48 19.64
N GLU A 208 2.74 -23.75 19.61
CA GLU A 208 2.21 -23.11 18.39
C GLU A 208 3.24 -22.17 17.77
N VAL A 209 3.89 -21.30 18.57
CA VAL A 209 4.97 -20.42 18.10
C VAL A 209 6.14 -21.22 17.53
N ILE A 210 6.64 -22.23 18.25
CA ILE A 210 7.79 -23.05 17.82
C ILE A 210 7.51 -23.77 16.49
N LEU A 211 6.28 -24.25 16.31
CA LEU A 211 5.86 -24.86 15.05
C LEU A 211 5.85 -23.82 13.93
N LEU A 212 5.15 -22.70 14.13
CA LEU A 212 4.97 -21.65 13.12
C LEU A 212 6.28 -20.99 12.67
N VAL A 213 7.29 -20.89 13.54
CA VAL A 213 8.63 -20.39 13.20
C VAL A 213 9.28 -21.23 12.08
N LYS A 214 8.98 -22.52 12.02
CA LYS A 214 9.58 -23.46 11.05
C LYS A 214 8.86 -23.46 9.70
N LEU A 215 7.61 -22.98 9.64
CA LEU A 215 6.76 -23.11 8.46
C LEU A 215 6.96 -21.94 7.51
N ARG A 216 7.34 -22.23 6.27
CA ARG A 216 7.37 -21.25 5.17
C ARG A 216 6.85 -21.87 3.89
N HIS A 217 5.61 -21.54 3.54
CA HIS A 217 4.96 -22.06 2.34
C HIS A 217 3.86 -21.10 1.86
N PRO A 218 3.68 -20.88 0.54
CA PRO A 218 2.68 -19.95 0.01
C PRO A 218 1.23 -20.29 0.35
N ASN A 219 0.93 -21.55 0.71
CA ASN A 219 -0.40 -22.00 1.14
C ASN A 219 -0.52 -22.20 2.67
N ILE A 220 0.39 -21.63 3.46
CA ILE A 220 0.32 -21.61 4.92
C ILE A 220 0.41 -20.16 5.36
N VAL A 221 -0.37 -19.80 6.37
CA VAL A 221 -0.36 -18.44 6.92
C VAL A 221 1.04 -18.09 7.42
N GLN A 222 1.60 -17.02 6.88
CA GLN A 222 2.94 -16.57 7.22
C GLN A 222 3.02 -16.09 8.67
N PHE A 223 3.87 -16.75 9.45
CA PHE A 223 4.28 -16.29 10.77
C PHE A 223 5.23 -15.09 10.66
N LEU A 224 4.97 -14.06 11.45
CA LEU A 224 5.77 -12.82 11.46
C LEU A 224 6.50 -12.62 12.79
N GLY A 225 5.88 -13.03 13.89
CA GLY A 225 6.50 -12.96 15.20
C GLY A 225 5.56 -13.32 16.34
N ALA A 226 6.06 -13.24 17.56
CA ALA A 226 5.27 -13.47 18.77
C ALA A 226 5.73 -12.57 19.92
N VAL A 227 4.85 -12.40 20.90
CA VAL A 227 5.16 -11.85 22.21
C VAL A 227 5.01 -12.99 23.21
N THR A 228 6.14 -13.50 23.70
CA THR A 228 6.22 -14.65 24.61
C THR A 228 6.78 -14.29 25.98
N GLU A 229 7.49 -13.15 26.08
CA GLU A 229 8.13 -12.68 27.31
C GLU A 229 7.27 -11.69 28.11
N ARG A 230 6.32 -11.03 27.45
CA ARG A 230 5.49 -9.96 28.03
C ARG A 230 4.02 -10.29 27.88
N LYS A 231 3.20 -9.86 28.85
CA LYS A 231 1.74 -9.97 28.75
C LYS A 231 1.15 -8.73 28.07
N PRO A 232 0.05 -8.89 27.30
CA PRO A 232 -0.59 -10.17 26.96
C PRO A 232 0.23 -10.97 25.94
N LEU A 233 0.17 -12.30 26.03
CA LEU A 233 0.83 -13.18 25.04
C LEU A 233 0.12 -13.05 23.69
N MET A 234 0.90 -12.88 22.63
CA MET A 234 0.39 -12.58 21.29
C MET A 234 1.14 -13.35 20.22
N LEU A 235 0.41 -13.96 19.30
CA LEU A 235 0.95 -14.56 18.08
C LEU A 235 0.60 -13.64 16.89
N ILE A 236 1.60 -13.27 16.09
CA ILE A 236 1.47 -12.32 14.99
C ILE A 236 1.70 -13.05 13.67
N THR A 237 0.70 -12.98 12.80
CA THR A 237 0.72 -13.53 11.45
C THR A 237 0.32 -12.49 10.42
N GLU A 238 0.48 -12.82 9.14
CA GLU A 238 -0.11 -12.01 8.08
C GLU A 238 -1.63 -11.85 8.26
N TYR A 239 -2.16 -10.71 7.80
CA TYR A 239 -3.59 -10.46 7.76
C TYR A 239 -4.20 -10.87 6.42
N LEU A 240 -5.01 -11.93 6.43
CA LEU A 240 -5.75 -12.40 5.26
C LEU A 240 -7.05 -11.60 5.07
N ARG A 241 -7.04 -10.69 4.09
CA ARG A 241 -8.18 -9.78 3.81
C ARG A 241 -9.47 -10.50 3.38
N GLY A 242 -9.36 -11.72 2.89
CA GLY A 242 -10.49 -12.53 2.38
C GLY A 242 -11.40 -13.10 3.46
N GLY A 243 -11.02 -13.00 4.74
CA GLY A 243 -11.70 -13.70 5.83
C GLY A 243 -11.49 -15.21 5.78
N ASP A 244 -12.24 -15.95 6.58
CA ASP A 244 -12.20 -17.41 6.59
C ASP A 244 -13.22 -18.04 5.63
N LEU A 245 -12.96 -19.30 5.26
CA LEU A 245 -13.80 -20.05 4.33
C LEU A 245 -15.22 -20.27 4.86
N HIS A 246 -15.40 -20.39 6.18
CA HIS A 246 -16.72 -20.58 6.79
C HIS A 246 -17.59 -19.33 6.62
N GLN A 247 -17.03 -18.14 6.91
CA GLN A 247 -17.70 -16.87 6.70
C GLN A 247 -18.01 -16.64 5.21
N TYR A 248 -17.09 -17.02 4.33
CA TYR A 248 -17.31 -16.95 2.88
C TYR A 248 -18.50 -17.79 2.44
N LEU A 249 -18.57 -19.06 2.84
CA LEU A 249 -19.65 -19.99 2.50
C LEU A 249 -21.00 -19.54 3.08
N LYS A 250 -21.00 -19.01 4.31
CA LYS A 250 -22.22 -18.50 4.96
C LYS A 250 -22.78 -17.27 4.24
N GLY A 251 -21.90 -16.37 3.78
CA GLY A 251 -22.29 -15.13 3.13
C GLY A 251 -22.66 -15.29 1.65
N LYS A 252 -21.91 -16.11 0.90
CA LYS A 252 -22.03 -16.23 -0.56
C LYS A 252 -22.67 -17.55 -1.04
N GLY A 253 -22.89 -18.51 -0.15
CA GLY A 253 -23.41 -19.83 -0.50
C GLY A 253 -22.35 -20.77 -1.07
N ALA A 254 -22.80 -21.77 -1.82
CA ALA A 254 -21.93 -22.80 -2.39
C ALA A 254 -20.89 -22.22 -3.36
N LEU A 255 -19.69 -22.80 -3.35
CA LEU A 255 -18.62 -22.44 -4.28
C LEU A 255 -18.94 -22.94 -5.69
N SER A 256 -18.51 -22.20 -6.71
CA SER A 256 -18.44 -22.76 -8.07
C SER A 256 -17.48 -23.95 -8.10
N PRO A 257 -17.71 -24.97 -8.96
CA PRO A 257 -16.81 -26.12 -9.06
C PRO A 257 -15.35 -25.73 -9.31
N SER A 258 -15.11 -24.72 -10.15
CA SER A 258 -13.77 -24.18 -10.41
C SER A 258 -13.09 -23.57 -9.18
N THR A 259 -13.83 -22.78 -8.40
CA THR A 259 -13.30 -22.17 -7.17
C THR A 259 -13.03 -23.23 -6.11
N ALA A 260 -13.92 -24.21 -5.98
CA ALA A 260 -13.75 -25.33 -5.05
C ALA A 260 -12.49 -26.16 -5.38
N ILE A 261 -12.25 -26.45 -6.66
CA ILE A 261 -11.04 -27.18 -7.10
C ILE A 261 -9.78 -26.38 -6.77
N ASN A 262 -9.77 -25.06 -7.03
CA ASN A 262 -8.62 -24.22 -6.72
C ASN A 262 -8.33 -24.17 -5.21
N PHE A 263 -9.36 -23.99 -4.38
CA PHE A 263 -9.20 -24.02 -2.92
C PHE A 263 -8.71 -25.39 -2.44
N ALA A 264 -9.28 -26.47 -2.96
CA ALA A 264 -8.85 -27.83 -2.61
C ALA A 264 -7.38 -28.07 -2.99
N LEU A 265 -6.94 -27.58 -4.16
CA LEU A 265 -5.55 -27.71 -4.61
C LEU A 265 -4.58 -26.92 -3.72
N ASP A 266 -4.93 -25.69 -3.35
CA ASP A 266 -4.12 -24.87 -2.45
C ASP A 266 -4.03 -25.48 -1.04
N ILE A 267 -5.14 -25.97 -0.50
CA ILE A 267 -5.16 -26.71 0.77
C ILE A 267 -4.30 -27.97 0.67
N ALA A 268 -4.43 -28.75 -0.40
CA ALA A 268 -3.66 -29.97 -0.60
C ALA A 268 -2.16 -29.70 -0.67
N ARG A 269 -1.74 -28.62 -1.33
CA ARG A 269 -0.33 -28.18 -1.37
C ARG A 269 0.18 -27.82 0.03
N GLY A 270 -0.59 -27.05 0.78
CA GLY A 270 -0.26 -26.71 2.17
C GLY A 270 -0.13 -27.95 3.06
N MET A 271 -1.09 -28.88 2.98
CA MET A 271 -1.06 -30.12 3.75
C MET A 271 0.10 -31.03 3.35
N ALA A 272 0.40 -31.16 2.06
CA ALA A 272 1.55 -31.93 1.58
C ALA A 272 2.87 -31.38 2.14
N TYR A 273 3.01 -30.06 2.22
CA TYR A 273 4.16 -29.43 2.87
C TYR A 273 4.22 -29.77 4.37
N LEU A 274 3.11 -29.61 5.11
CA LEU A 274 3.05 -29.96 6.54
C LEU A 274 3.40 -31.43 6.82
N HIS A 275 3.02 -32.34 5.91
CA HIS A 275 3.29 -33.78 6.04
C HIS A 275 4.76 -34.13 5.80
N ASN A 276 5.46 -33.35 4.99
CA ASN A 276 6.88 -33.58 4.67
C ASN A 276 7.83 -32.90 5.68
N GLU A 277 7.33 -31.96 6.49
CA GLU A 277 8.12 -31.34 7.55
C GLU A 277 8.25 -32.29 8.75
N PRO A 278 9.46 -32.76 9.10
CA PRO A 278 9.69 -33.86 10.03
C PRO A 278 9.26 -33.59 11.49
N ASN A 279 8.74 -32.40 11.79
CA ASN A 279 8.41 -31.94 13.14
C ASN A 279 6.94 -31.52 13.33
N VAL A 280 6.09 -31.57 12.29
CA VAL A 280 4.67 -31.16 12.40
C VAL A 280 3.75 -32.34 12.75
N ILE A 281 4.09 -33.54 12.27
CA ILE A 281 3.27 -34.76 12.47
C ILE A 281 4.07 -35.82 13.24
N SER A 282 4.74 -35.40 14.30
CA SER A 282 5.30 -36.30 15.31
C SER A 282 4.29 -36.45 16.46
N THR A 283 3.08 -36.92 16.15
CA THR A 283 2.28 -37.70 17.10
C THR A 283 1.96 -39.04 16.43
N PRO A 284 2.35 -40.17 17.04
CA PRO A 284 2.47 -41.43 16.33
C PRO A 284 1.08 -41.99 16.03
N MET A 285 0.81 -42.20 14.74
CA MET A 285 0.03 -43.36 14.28
C MET A 285 0.83 -44.62 14.64
N GLN A 286 0.86 -44.98 15.92
CA GLN A 286 1.21 -46.33 16.35
C GLN A 286 -0.09 -47.10 16.54
N THR A 287 -0.33 -47.93 15.53
CA THR A 287 -0.99 -49.22 15.61
C THR A 287 -0.92 -49.85 17.00
N ILE A 288 -2.09 -50.02 17.63
CA ILE A 288 -2.48 -51.24 18.33
C ILE A 288 -3.94 -51.53 17.97
#